data_AF-A0A6L5QS94-F1
#
_entry.id   AF-A0A6L5QS94-F1
#
_cell.length_a   1.000
_cell.length_b   1.000
_cell.length_c   1.000
_cell.angle_alpha   90.00
_cell.angle_beta   90.00
_cell.angle_gamma   90.00
#
_symmetry.space_group_name_H-M   'P 1'
#
loop_
_entity.id
_entity.type
_entity.pdbx_description
1 polymer ?
#
loop_
_entity_poly.entity_id
_entity_poly.type
_entity_poly.pdbx_seq_one_letter_code
_entity_poly.pdbx_strand_id
1 'polypeptide(L)'
;MKNSLIAIFPYKYEGTWVFDDEHFDLVKEPFVFGIPEMIEELVTEVENAEKGFKLIFSQKPFPGFQMKINWLREECEGNWYELEGTNEEGWLCPALMHYFESPPIHIYAKAETK
;
A
#
# COMPACT_ATOMS: atom_id res chain seq x y z
N MET A 1 10.01 -0.80 -20.12
CA MET A 1 9.28 -1.07 -18.86
C MET A 1 8.68 0.22 -18.32
N LYS A 2 7.34 0.35 -18.40
CA LYS A 2 6.59 1.57 -18.04
C LYS A 2 6.64 1.83 -16.53
N ASN A 3 6.75 3.10 -16.13
CA ASN A 3 6.28 3.51 -14.81
C ASN A 3 4.76 3.53 -14.89
N SER A 4 4.11 2.59 -14.21
CA SER A 4 2.66 2.63 -14.03
C SER A 4 2.44 3.13 -12.61
N LEU A 5 1.96 4.36 -12.48
CA LEU A 5 1.37 4.81 -11.22
C LEU A 5 0.05 4.07 -11.07
N ILE A 6 -0.06 3.30 -10.00
CA ILE A 6 -1.26 2.57 -9.65
C ILE A 6 -1.97 3.37 -8.56
N ALA A 7 -3.30 3.37 -8.58
CA ALA A 7 -4.11 4.02 -7.56
C ALA A 7 -5.21 3.08 -7.09
N ILE A 8 -5.34 2.96 -5.76
CA ILE A 8 -6.48 2.33 -5.09
C ILE A 8 -7.08 3.34 -4.09
N PHE A 9 -8.24 3.00 -3.52
CA PHE A 9 -8.97 3.89 -2.64
C PHE A 9 -9.25 3.25 -1.27
N PRO A 10 -8.25 3.17 -0.38
CA PRO A 10 -8.46 2.58 0.92
C PRO A 10 -9.39 3.42 1.79
N TYR A 11 -10.08 2.75 2.70
CA TYR A 11 -10.96 3.34 3.71
C TYR A 11 -11.00 2.43 4.95
N LYS A 12 -11.56 2.93 6.06
CA LYS A 12 -11.68 2.17 7.31
C LYS A 12 -13.03 1.46 7.36
N TYR A 13 -13.00 0.14 7.50
CA TYR A 13 -14.19 -0.71 7.64
C TYR A 13 -14.03 -1.56 8.90
N GLU A 14 -15.01 -1.47 9.81
CA GLU A 14 -15.01 -2.22 11.08
C GLU A 14 -13.69 -2.10 11.89
N GLY A 15 -13.01 -0.95 11.77
CA GLY A 15 -11.74 -0.67 12.46
C GLY A 15 -10.47 -1.08 11.70
N THR A 16 -10.59 -1.63 10.50
CA THR A 16 -9.47 -2.09 9.68
C THR A 16 -9.37 -1.29 8.38
N TRP A 17 -8.15 -1.00 7.92
CA TRP A 17 -7.93 -0.44 6.58
C TRP A 17 -8.19 -1.50 5.53
N VAL A 18 -9.10 -1.20 4.61
CA VAL A 18 -9.46 -2.08 3.50
C VAL A 18 -9.50 -1.29 2.21
N PHE A 19 -9.51 -1.97 1.06
CA PHE A 19 -9.80 -1.36 -0.23
C PHE A 19 -10.62 -2.30 -1.10
N ASP A 20 -11.26 -1.74 -2.12
CA ASP A 20 -11.97 -2.49 -3.15
C ASP A 20 -11.25 -2.28 -4.50
N ASP A 21 -11.26 -3.29 -5.36
CA ASP A 21 -10.89 -3.18 -6.77
C ASP A 21 -11.72 -4.15 -7.62
N GLU A 22 -12.74 -3.62 -8.31
CA GLU A 22 -13.67 -4.40 -9.13
C GLU A 22 -12.98 -5.14 -10.28
N HIS A 23 -11.83 -4.67 -10.77
CA HIS A 23 -11.11 -5.34 -11.87
C HIS A 23 -10.53 -6.68 -11.45
N PHE A 24 -10.27 -6.85 -10.16
CA PHE A 24 -9.68 -8.04 -9.57
C PHE A 24 -10.63 -8.76 -8.61
N ASP A 25 -11.90 -8.36 -8.55
CA ASP A 25 -12.93 -8.89 -7.64
C ASP A 25 -12.50 -8.81 -6.16
N LEU A 26 -11.73 -7.77 -5.81
CA LEU A 26 -11.32 -7.49 -4.44
C LEU A 26 -12.40 -6.68 -3.75
N VAL A 27 -12.99 -7.24 -2.70
CA VAL A 27 -14.04 -6.61 -1.89
C VAL A 27 -13.59 -6.57 -0.44
N LYS A 28 -13.38 -5.36 0.09
CA LYS A 28 -12.86 -5.10 1.44
C LYS A 28 -11.58 -5.88 1.70
N GLU A 29 -10.68 -5.93 0.72
CA GLU A 29 -9.39 -6.58 0.86
C GLU A 29 -8.62 -5.86 1.98
N PRO A 30 -8.27 -6.56 3.07
CA PRO A 30 -7.71 -5.91 4.24
C PRO A 30 -6.21 -5.71 4.11
N PHE A 31 -5.74 -4.56 4.58
CA PHE A 31 -4.35 -4.41 4.97
C PHE A 31 -4.16 -5.06 6.35
N VAL A 32 -3.09 -5.84 6.48
CA VAL A 32 -2.79 -6.61 7.70
C VAL A 32 -1.31 -6.50 8.04
N PHE A 33 -0.97 -6.88 9.27
CA PHE A 33 0.41 -7.05 9.75
C PHE A 33 1.35 -5.88 9.40
N GLY A 34 1.30 -4.78 10.16
CA GLY A 34 2.24 -3.66 10.04
C GLY A 34 1.90 -2.66 8.93
N ILE A 35 1.27 -3.10 7.83
CA ILE A 35 0.80 -2.20 6.77
C ILE A 35 -0.26 -1.21 7.28
N PRO A 36 -1.24 -1.60 8.12
CA PRO A 36 -2.18 -0.64 8.72
C PRO A 36 -1.48 0.52 9.43
N GLU A 37 -0.43 0.23 10.22
CA GLU A 37 0.34 1.22 10.94
C GLU A 37 1.08 2.17 9.99
N MET A 38 1.72 1.64 8.94
CA MET A 38 2.33 2.46 7.89
C MET A 38 1.30 3.35 7.17
N ILE A 39 0.08 2.87 6.96
CA ILE A 39 -1.01 3.67 6.39
C ILE A 39 -1.38 4.81 7.34
N GLU A 40 -1.52 4.56 8.65
CA GLU A 40 -1.80 5.60 9.64
C GLU A 40 -0.74 6.72 9.58
N GLU A 41 0.55 6.37 9.46
CA GLU A 41 1.62 7.37 9.29
C GLU A 41 1.49 8.17 7.98
N LEU A 42 1.21 7.46 6.88
CA LEU A 42 1.11 8.05 5.55
C LEU A 42 -0.06 9.04 5.42
N VAL A 43 -1.15 8.82 6.15
CA VAL A 43 -2.40 9.61 6.03
C VAL A 43 -2.56 10.67 7.12
N THR A 44 -1.54 10.91 7.94
CA THR A 44 -1.54 11.94 9.01
C THR A 44 -2.03 13.31 8.56
N GLU A 45 -1.69 13.72 7.32
CA GLU A 45 -2.08 15.01 6.73
C GLU A 45 -3.31 14.92 5.81
N VAL A 46 -3.99 13.77 5.74
CA VAL A 46 -5.18 13.56 4.89
C VAL A 46 -6.45 13.69 5.73
N GLU A 47 -7.20 14.77 5.48
CA GLU A 47 -8.44 15.02 6.21
C GLU A 47 -9.48 13.90 5.98
N ASN A 48 -10.06 13.39 7.07
CA ASN A 48 -11.05 12.31 7.05
C ASN A 48 -10.60 11.04 6.30
N ALA A 49 -9.30 10.70 6.31
CA ALA A 49 -8.76 9.53 5.61
C ALA A 49 -9.53 8.22 5.86
N GLU A 50 -10.08 8.04 7.07
CA GLU A 50 -10.89 6.87 7.43
C GLU A 50 -12.14 6.68 6.55
N LYS A 51 -12.68 7.76 5.97
CA LYS A 51 -13.82 7.72 5.03
C LYS A 51 -13.40 7.40 3.59
N GLY A 52 -12.10 7.35 3.32
CA GLY A 52 -11.55 7.12 2.00
C GLY A 52 -10.47 8.15 1.64
N PHE A 53 -9.38 7.66 1.08
CA PHE A 53 -8.34 8.48 0.46
C PHE A 53 -7.83 7.79 -0.81
N LYS A 54 -7.06 8.52 -1.62
CA LYS A 54 -6.42 7.96 -2.81
C LYS A 54 -4.99 7.56 -2.45
N LEU A 55 -4.70 6.26 -2.51
CA LEU A 55 -3.35 5.72 -2.36
C LEU A 55 -2.73 5.50 -3.74
N ILE A 56 -1.70 6.28 -4.05
CA ILE A 56 -0.91 6.12 -5.28
C ILE A 56 0.36 5.37 -4.93
N PHE A 57 0.70 4.35 -5.71
CA PHE A 57 1.94 3.60 -5.52
C PHE A 57 2.58 3.15 -6.83
N SER A 58 3.89 2.88 -6.77
CA SER A 58 4.69 2.49 -7.93
C SER A 58 5.99 1.81 -7.52
N GLN A 59 6.48 0.89 -8.35
CA GLN A 59 7.79 0.24 -8.17
C GLN A 59 9.00 1.15 -8.49
N LYS A 60 8.76 2.34 -9.05
CA LYS A 60 9.78 3.37 -9.32
C LYS A 60 9.42 4.67 -8.61
N PRO A 61 10.42 5.49 -8.23
CA PRO A 61 10.17 6.79 -7.62
C PRO A 61 9.39 7.69 -8.59
N PHE A 62 8.53 8.52 -8.03
CA PHE A 62 7.76 9.52 -8.76
C PHE A 62 7.72 10.84 -7.97
N PRO A 63 7.57 12.00 -8.63
CA PRO A 63 7.57 13.28 -7.94
C PRO A 63 6.53 13.35 -6.82
N GLY A 64 6.97 13.71 -5.62
CA GLY A 64 6.08 13.88 -4.46
C GLY A 64 5.62 12.59 -3.80
N PHE A 65 6.29 11.45 -4.01
CA PHE A 65 6.13 10.29 -3.12
C PHE A 65 6.44 10.69 -1.67
N GLN A 66 5.74 10.11 -0.72
CA GLN A 66 5.85 10.43 0.71
C GLN A 66 6.51 9.31 1.49
N MET A 67 6.31 8.07 1.04
CA MET A 67 6.78 6.87 1.73
C MET A 67 7.45 5.92 0.74
N LYS A 68 8.47 5.21 1.20
CA LYS A 68 9.12 4.13 0.45
C LYS A 68 9.28 2.92 1.37
N ILE A 69 8.85 1.77 0.89
CA ILE A 69 9.04 0.49 1.58
C ILE A 69 9.94 -0.43 0.72
N ASN A 70 10.82 -1.19 1.36
CA ASN A 70 11.82 -2.04 0.73
C ASN A 70 11.51 -3.52 1.00
N TRP A 71 11.51 -4.34 -0.05
CA TRP A 71 11.28 -5.77 0.10
C TRP A 71 12.35 -6.41 0.98
N LEU A 72 11.93 -7.29 1.89
CA LEU A 72 12.80 -8.02 2.82
C LEU A 72 12.85 -9.51 2.51
N ARG A 73 11.68 -10.16 2.53
CA ARG A 73 11.55 -11.62 2.42
C ARG A 73 10.13 -12.01 2.00
N GLU A 74 10.02 -13.21 1.43
CA GLU A 74 8.74 -13.88 1.21
C GLU A 74 8.39 -14.74 2.43
N GLU A 75 7.13 -14.73 2.85
CA GLU A 75 6.61 -15.62 3.90
C GLU A 75 5.11 -15.83 3.70
N CYS A 76 4.64 -17.08 3.88
CA CYS A 76 3.23 -17.44 3.77
C CYS A 76 2.55 -16.92 2.48
N GLU A 77 3.24 -17.05 1.33
CA GLU A 77 2.81 -16.60 -0.01
C GLU A 77 2.74 -15.07 -0.20
N GLY A 78 2.95 -14.28 0.86
CA GLY A 78 3.06 -12.83 0.78
C GLY A 78 4.49 -12.33 0.96
N ASN A 79 4.63 -11.01 1.00
CA ASN A 79 5.91 -10.34 0.95
C ASN A 79 6.03 -9.33 2.08
N TRP A 80 7.08 -9.48 2.88
CA TRP A 80 7.44 -8.52 3.92
C TRP A 80 8.24 -7.36 3.32
N TYR A 81 7.89 -6.16 3.76
CA TYR A 81 8.52 -4.91 3.40
C TYR A 81 8.90 -4.12 4.65
N GLU A 82 10.05 -3.46 4.62
CA GLU A 82 10.49 -2.53 5.67
C GLU A 82 10.25 -1.08 5.23
N LEU A 83 9.70 -0.26 6.11
CA LEU A 83 9.60 1.17 5.91
C LEU A 83 10.98 1.84 5.97
N GLU A 84 11.37 2.53 4.89
CA GLU A 84 12.71 3.12 4.73
C GLU A 84 13.07 4.03 5.91
N GLY A 85 14.21 3.75 6.54
CA GLY A 85 14.74 4.54 7.65
C GLY A 85 14.16 4.18 9.02
N THR A 86 13.36 3.11 9.11
CA THR A 86 12.79 2.58 10.35
C THR A 86 13.10 1.08 10.47
N ASN A 87 12.60 0.43 11.52
CA ASN A 87 12.57 -1.04 11.65
C ASN A 87 11.14 -1.58 11.54
N GLU A 88 10.21 -0.80 11.01
CA GLU A 88 8.82 -1.21 10.88
C GLU A 88 8.67 -2.11 9.65
N GLU A 89 8.12 -3.31 9.87
CA GLU A 89 7.87 -4.29 8.83
C GLU A 89 6.37 -4.42 8.58
N GLY A 90 5.99 -4.54 7.32
CA GLY A 90 4.63 -4.77 6.88
C GLY A 90 4.55 -5.93 5.90
N TRP A 91 3.54 -6.80 6.04
CA TRP A 91 3.32 -7.91 5.13
C TRP A 91 2.22 -7.58 4.11
N LEU A 92 2.52 -7.74 2.83
CA LEU A 92 1.57 -7.60 1.73
C LEU A 92 1.19 -8.98 1.21
N CYS A 93 -0.13 -9.22 1.14
CA CYS A 93 -0.72 -10.46 0.67
C CYS A 93 -0.48 -10.67 -0.85
N PRO A 94 -0.80 -11.88 -1.38
CA PRO A 94 -0.69 -12.17 -2.80
C PRO A 94 -1.45 -11.21 -3.72
N ALA A 95 -2.46 -10.48 -3.23
CA ALA A 95 -3.20 -9.49 -4.02
C ALA A 95 -2.29 -8.40 -4.60
N LEU A 96 -1.10 -8.17 -4.03
CA LEU A 96 -0.05 -7.32 -4.59
C LEU A 96 0.28 -7.67 -6.06
N MET A 97 0.19 -8.96 -6.41
CA MET A 97 0.51 -9.48 -7.74
C MET A 97 -0.56 -9.12 -8.79
N HIS A 98 -1.73 -8.62 -8.39
CA HIS A 98 -2.66 -8.01 -9.35
C HIS A 98 -2.12 -6.70 -9.95
N TYR A 99 -1.22 -6.03 -9.21
CA TYR A 99 -0.67 -4.73 -9.59
C TYR A 99 0.75 -4.80 -10.14
N PHE A 100 1.48 -5.89 -9.86
CA PHE A 100 2.86 -6.09 -10.27
C PHE A 100 3.10 -7.49 -10.84
N GLU A 101 3.95 -7.57 -11.88
CA GLU A 101 4.36 -8.86 -12.49
C GLU A 101 5.20 -9.74 -11.54
N SER A 102 5.90 -9.10 -10.60
CA SER A 102 6.74 -9.73 -9.57
C SER A 102 6.74 -8.84 -8.32
N PRO A 103 6.99 -9.38 -7.11
CA PRO A 103 7.14 -8.57 -5.91
C PRO A 103 8.19 -7.48 -6.13
N PRO A 104 7.79 -6.19 -6.12
CA PRO A 104 8.72 -5.11 -6.40
C PRO A 104 9.72 -4.97 -5.24
N ILE A 105 10.99 -4.74 -5.55
CA ILE A 105 12.05 -4.53 -4.53
C ILE A 105 11.81 -3.24 -3.73
N HIS A 106 11.18 -2.25 -4.36
CA HIS A 106 10.79 -1.00 -3.73
C HIS A 106 9.36 -0.66 -4.10
N ILE A 107 8.58 -0.17 -3.14
CA ILE A 107 7.28 0.45 -3.40
C ILE A 107 7.36 1.87 -2.87
N TYR A 108 7.11 2.82 -3.76
CA TYR A 108 6.96 4.24 -3.44
C TYR A 108 5.47 4.53 -3.35
N ALA A 109 5.04 5.23 -2.30
CA ALA A 109 3.64 5.51 -2.02
C ALA A 109 3.40 7.00 -1.73
N LYS A 110 2.17 7.44 -2.02
CA LYS A 110 1.65 8.77 -1.72
C LYS A 110 0.17 8.67 -1.41
N ALA A 111 -0.29 9.33 -0.35
CA ALA A 111 -1.70 9.55 -0.08
C ALA A 111 -2.15 10.95 -0.55
N GLU A 112 -3.33 11.02 -1.13
CA GLU A 112 -4.02 12.25 -1.52
C GLU A 112 -5.47 12.22 -1.01
N THR A 113 -6.02 13.39 -0.69
CA THR A 113 -7.46 13.54 -0.47
C THR A 113 -8.23 13.07 -1.72
N LYS A 114 -9.34 12.37 -1.51
CA LYS A 114 -10.23 11.88 -2.57
C LYS A 114 -10.90 13.02 -3.33
#